data_AF-A0A0E0A1D8-F1
#
_entry.id   AF-A0A0E0A1D8-F1
#
_cell.length_a   1.000
_cell.length_b   1.000
_cell.length_c   1.000
_cell.angle_alpha   90.00
_cell.angle_beta   90.00
_cell.angle_gamma   90.00
#
_symmetry.space_group_name_H-M   'P 1'
#
loop_
_entity.id
_entity.type
_entity.pdbx_description
1 polymer ?
#
loop_
_entity_poly.entity_id
_entity_poly.type
_entity_poly.pdbx_seq_one_letter_code
_entity_poly.pdbx_strand_id
1 'polypeptide(L)'
;MERHAEIKSVHGTSIYDMWLSDLSEHLRCAGFAAGGSLRACCGGGGPYNWNGSAICGMAGAVACEDPSASVHWDGGHYTEAMYRYIAKGWLSKALTLIRQF
;
A
#
# COMPACT_ATOMS: atom_id res chain seq x y z
N MET A 1 -0.18 -32.70 29.66
CA MET A 1 0.72 -31.54 29.43
C MET A 1 0.50 -31.10 27.99
N GLU A 2 -0.58 -30.37 27.76
CA GLU A 2 -0.98 -29.91 26.43
C GLU A 2 -0.15 -28.66 26.11
N ARG A 3 0.68 -28.74 25.06
CA ARG A 3 1.36 -27.55 24.53
C ARG A 3 0.34 -26.83 23.68
N HIS A 4 -0.33 -25.84 24.28
CA HIS A 4 -1.08 -24.86 23.51
C HIS A 4 -0.09 -24.15 22.59
N ALA A 5 -0.22 -24.36 21.29
CA ALA A 5 0.42 -23.49 20.32
C ALA A 5 -0.11 -22.08 20.62
N GLU A 6 0.77 -21.18 21.07
CA GLU A 6 0.46 -19.76 20.98
C GLU A 6 0.22 -19.48 19.50
N ILE A 7 -1.05 -19.33 19.11
CA ILE A 7 -1.38 -18.57 17.92
C ILE A 7 -0.88 -17.17 18.25
N LYS A 8 0.39 -16.89 17.92
CA LYS A 8 0.85 -15.52 17.80
C LYS A 8 -0.01 -14.95 16.71
N SER A 9 -1.08 -14.27 17.11
CA SER A 9 -1.82 -13.37 16.25
C SER A 9 -0.76 -12.63 15.48
N VAL A 10 -0.76 -12.76 14.15
CA VAL A 10 -0.15 -11.76 13.31
C VAL A 10 -1.03 -10.55 13.58
N HIS A 11 -0.78 -9.83 14.69
CA HIS A 11 -1.42 -8.56 14.97
C HIS A 11 -1.09 -7.74 13.74
N GLY A 12 -2.10 -7.70 12.87
CA GLY A 12 -1.95 -7.33 11.49
C GLY A 12 -1.45 -5.92 11.45
N THR A 13 -0.47 -5.68 10.60
CA THR A 13 -0.33 -4.33 10.04
C THR A 13 -1.60 -4.14 9.22
N SER A 14 -2.65 -3.62 9.84
CA SER A 14 -3.89 -3.35 9.15
C SER A 14 -3.56 -2.44 7.98
N ILE A 15 -4.27 -2.59 6.85
CA ILE A 15 -4.07 -1.71 5.70
C ILE A 15 -4.21 -0.22 6.09
N TYR A 16 -4.99 0.04 7.15
CA TYR A 16 -5.15 1.34 7.81
C TYR A 16 -3.92 1.78 8.63
N ASP A 17 -3.29 0.89 9.39
CA ASP A 17 -2.03 1.19 10.09
C ASP A 17 -0.92 1.50 9.09
N MET A 18 -0.96 0.80 7.94
CA MET A 18 -0.02 1.03 6.87
C MET A 18 -0.19 2.41 6.23
N TRP A 19 -1.43 2.86 6.07
CA TRP A 19 -1.78 4.21 5.59
C TRP A 19 -1.24 5.31 6.51
N LEU A 20 -1.28 5.08 7.83
CA LEU A 20 -0.65 5.98 8.81
C LEU A 20 0.89 5.95 8.74
N SER A 21 1.47 4.81 8.36
CA SER A 21 2.92 4.60 8.32
C SER A 21 3.61 5.01 7.00
N ASP A 22 2.85 5.16 5.90
CA ASP A 22 3.32 5.59 4.57
C ASP A 22 3.87 7.03 4.54
N LEU A 23 3.75 7.75 5.66
CA LEU A 23 4.47 9.01 5.91
C LEU A 23 5.97 8.81 6.19
N SER A 24 6.45 7.58 6.41
CA SER A 24 7.85 7.30 6.74
C SER A 24 8.65 6.73 5.56
N GLU A 25 9.90 7.19 5.41
CA GLU A 25 10.79 7.17 4.23
C GLU A 25 11.17 5.80 3.59
N HIS A 26 10.46 4.69 3.89
CA HIS A 26 10.90 3.33 3.53
C HIS A 26 10.44 2.81 2.16
N LEU A 27 9.61 3.55 1.41
CA LEU A 27 9.02 3.04 0.15
C LEU A 27 9.93 3.16 -1.09
N ARG A 28 10.98 3.97 -1.01
CA ARG A 28 11.93 4.14 -2.13
C ARG A 28 12.68 2.84 -2.45
N CYS A 29 13.03 2.05 -1.44
CA CYS A 29 13.70 0.76 -1.61
C CYS A 29 12.78 -0.35 -2.14
N ALA A 30 11.46 -0.13 -2.09
CA ALA A 30 10.46 -1.06 -2.59
C ALA A 30 10.07 -0.81 -4.07
N GLY A 31 10.70 0.17 -4.73
CA GLY A 31 10.47 0.50 -6.15
C GLY A 31 9.50 1.65 -6.40
N PHE A 32 8.99 2.31 -5.35
CA PHE A 32 8.10 3.46 -5.49
C PHE A 32 8.88 4.76 -5.68
N ALA A 33 8.36 5.63 -6.55
CA ALA A 33 8.98 6.92 -6.86
C ALA A 33 8.97 7.87 -5.64
N ALA A 34 9.99 8.73 -5.54
CA ALA A 34 10.02 9.79 -4.53
C ALA A 34 8.81 10.74 -4.74
N GLY A 35 7.97 10.89 -3.72
CA GLY A 35 6.70 11.65 -3.80
C GLY A 35 5.49 10.85 -4.27
N GLY A 36 5.67 9.60 -4.73
CA GLY A 36 4.59 8.66 -5.07
C GLY A 36 3.85 8.09 -3.85
N SER A 37 4.31 8.41 -2.63
CA SER A 37 3.68 8.04 -1.36
C SER A 37 2.54 8.95 -0.94
N LEU A 38 2.50 10.21 -1.42
CA LEU A 38 1.44 11.16 -1.06
C LEU A 38 0.60 11.59 -2.25
N ARG A 39 1.11 11.45 -3.47
CA ARG A 39 0.39 11.79 -4.69
C ARG A 39 -0.35 10.56 -5.24
N ALA A 40 -1.66 10.70 -5.45
CA ALA A 40 -2.45 9.67 -6.13
C ALA A 40 -2.06 9.55 -7.60
N CYS A 41 -1.92 8.31 -8.09
CA CYS A 41 -1.65 8.05 -9.51
C CYS A 41 -2.79 8.58 -10.39
N CYS A 42 -4.04 8.33 -10.00
CA CYS A 42 -5.22 8.75 -10.73
C CYS A 42 -5.99 9.84 -9.97
N GLY A 43 -6.40 10.88 -10.71
CA GLY A 43 -7.26 11.94 -10.21
C GLY A 43 -7.29 13.16 -11.13
N GLY A 44 -8.05 14.18 -10.73
CA GLY A 44 -8.32 15.36 -11.56
C GLY A 44 -7.40 16.55 -11.33
N GLY A 45 -6.15 16.33 -10.91
CA GLY A 45 -5.20 17.39 -10.59
C GLY A 45 -5.30 17.93 -9.17
N GLY A 46 -4.73 19.12 -8.91
CA GLY A 46 -4.68 19.73 -7.57
C GLY A 46 -3.58 19.16 -6.66
N PRO A 47 -3.54 19.61 -5.38
CA PRO A 47 -2.66 19.03 -4.36
C PRO A 47 -2.85 17.52 -4.26
N TYR A 48 -1.76 16.77 -4.21
CA TYR A 48 -1.77 15.30 -4.16
C TYR A 48 -2.49 14.60 -5.33
N ASN A 49 -2.78 15.31 -6.42
CA ASN A 49 -3.59 14.85 -7.55
C ASN A 49 -5.05 14.52 -7.19
N TRP A 50 -5.58 15.14 -6.14
CA TRP A 50 -6.97 14.93 -5.72
C TRP A 50 -7.89 16.10 -6.09
N ASN A 51 -9.01 15.76 -6.74
CA ASN A 51 -10.09 16.69 -7.05
C ASN A 51 -11.45 15.98 -6.90
N GLY A 52 -12.26 16.41 -5.93
CA GLY A 52 -13.56 15.79 -5.64
C GLY A 52 -14.58 15.88 -6.79
N SER A 53 -14.42 16.83 -7.71
CA SER A 53 -15.24 16.95 -8.92
C SER A 53 -14.74 16.11 -10.10
N ALA A 54 -13.56 15.50 -9.98
CA ALA A 54 -12.91 14.70 -11.02
C ALA A 54 -12.12 13.54 -10.40
N ILE A 55 -12.82 12.69 -9.64
CA ILE A 55 -12.28 11.43 -9.11
C ILE A 55 -12.12 10.40 -10.23
N CYS A 56 -11.30 9.38 -10.00
CA CYS A 56 -11.09 8.28 -10.94
C CYS A 56 -12.41 7.67 -11.44
N GLY A 57 -12.54 7.56 -12.76
CA GLY A 57 -13.77 7.12 -13.43
C GLY A 57 -14.72 8.25 -13.83
N MET A 58 -14.51 9.48 -13.35
CA MET A 58 -15.23 10.67 -13.81
C MET A 58 -14.45 11.41 -14.91
N ALA A 59 -15.17 12.23 -15.67
CA ALA A 59 -14.56 13.09 -16.69
C ALA A 59 -13.54 14.06 -16.05
N GLY A 60 -12.40 14.24 -16.71
CA GLY A 60 -11.32 15.10 -16.24
C GLY A 60 -10.33 14.44 -15.27
N ALA A 61 -10.59 13.20 -14.82
CA ALA A 61 -9.59 12.41 -14.09
C ALA A 61 -8.58 11.81 -15.07
N VAL A 62 -7.29 11.87 -14.70
CA VAL A 62 -6.18 11.32 -15.49
C VAL A 62 -5.34 10.42 -14.60
N ALA A 63 -5.00 9.24 -15.11
CA ALA A 63 -4.07 8.32 -14.47
C ALA A 63 -2.61 8.68 -14.80
N CYS A 64 -1.71 8.41 -13.87
CA CYS A 64 -0.28 8.54 -14.07
C CYS A 64 0.22 7.54 -15.13
N GLU A 65 1.38 7.84 -15.73
CA GLU A 65 1.95 7.02 -16.81
C GLU A 65 2.36 5.62 -16.33
N ASP A 66 2.93 5.54 -15.12
CA ASP A 66 3.35 4.28 -14.51
C ASP A 66 2.70 4.06 -13.12
N PRO A 67 1.56 3.34 -13.08
CA PRO A 67 0.92 2.97 -11.82
C PRO A 67 1.79 2.06 -10.93
N SER A 68 2.78 1.34 -11.47
CA SER A 68 3.61 0.43 -10.70
C SER A 68 4.61 1.15 -9.79
N ALA A 69 4.95 2.39 -10.13
CA ALA A 69 5.81 3.27 -9.34
C ALA A 69 5.06 4.11 -8.30
N SER A 70 3.72 3.98 -8.21
CA SER A 70 2.87 4.76 -7.29
C SER A 70 2.34 3.91 -6.14
N VAL A 71 2.24 4.49 -4.95
CA VAL A 71 1.67 3.81 -3.77
C VAL A 71 0.14 3.87 -3.83
N HIS A 72 -0.40 5.07 -4.00
CA HIS A 72 -1.84 5.32 -4.07
C HIS A 72 -2.34 5.28 -5.52
N TRP A 73 -3.42 4.55 -5.75
CA TRP A 73 -4.17 4.62 -7.00
C TRP A 73 -5.01 5.89 -7.03
N ASP A 74 -5.80 6.12 -5.98
CA ASP A 74 -6.61 7.32 -5.76
C ASP A 74 -6.49 7.78 -4.30
N GLY A 75 -7.30 8.74 -3.87
CA GLY A 75 -7.27 9.26 -2.48
C GLY A 75 -7.62 8.23 -1.38
N GLY A 76 -8.13 7.04 -1.72
CA GLY A 76 -8.56 6.01 -0.76
C GLY A 76 -8.03 4.59 -1.02
N HIS A 77 -7.55 4.30 -2.21
CA HIS A 77 -7.10 2.97 -2.62
C HIS A 77 -5.62 2.94 -2.98
N TYR A 78 -4.96 1.82 -2.71
CA TYR A 78 -3.59 1.56 -3.15
C TYR A 78 -3.54 1.03 -4.59
N THR A 79 -2.39 1.16 -5.22
CA THR A 79 -2.11 0.49 -6.49
C THR A 79 -1.92 -1.01 -6.29
N GLU A 80 -2.07 -1.76 -7.39
CA GLU A 80 -1.77 -3.19 -7.40
C GLU A 80 -0.33 -3.49 -6.97
N ALA A 81 0.64 -2.65 -7.37
CA ALA A 81 2.04 -2.81 -6.98
C ALA A 81 2.21 -2.76 -5.47
N MET A 82 1.53 -1.83 -4.79
CA MET A 82 1.55 -1.75 -3.35
C MET A 82 0.85 -2.95 -2.70
N TYR A 83 -0.32 -3.35 -3.17
CA TYR A 83 -0.97 -4.57 -2.66
C TYR A 83 -0.08 -5.82 -2.80
N ARG A 84 0.64 -5.98 -3.92
CA ARG A 84 1.61 -7.07 -4.12
C ARG A 84 2.77 -6.99 -3.11
N TYR A 85 3.28 -5.79 -2.83
CA TYR A 85 4.33 -5.60 -1.84
C TYR A 85 3.87 -6.03 -0.44
N ILE A 86 2.68 -5.60 -0.01
CA ILE A 86 2.05 -5.99 1.27
C ILE A 86 1.91 -7.51 1.36
N ALA A 87 1.28 -8.11 0.35
CA ALA A 87 1.01 -9.54 0.31
C ALA A 87 2.30 -10.37 0.38
N LYS A 88 3.36 -9.96 -0.33
CA LYS A 88 4.68 -10.57 -0.24
C LYS A 88 5.24 -10.48 1.18
N GLY A 89 5.18 -9.31 1.81
CA GLY A 89 5.64 -9.12 3.19
C GLY A 89 4.92 -10.03 4.18
N TRP A 90 3.60 -10.17 4.06
CA TRP A 90 2.81 -11.07 4.90
C TRP A 90 3.16 -12.54 4.66
N LEU A 91 3.22 -12.96 3.40
CA LEU A 91 3.55 -14.34 3.05
C LEU A 91 4.96 -14.72 3.51
N SER A 92 5.94 -13.85 3.34
CA SER A 92 7.31 -14.06 3.82
C SER A 92 7.33 -14.24 5.34
N LYS A 93 6.65 -13.38 6.10
CA LYS A 93 6.57 -13.51 7.56
C LYS A 93 5.91 -14.84 7.99
N ALA A 94 4.79 -15.21 7.35
CA ALA A 94 4.12 -16.47 7.62
C ALA A 94 5.04 -17.68 7.36
N LEU A 95 5.75 -17.69 6.22
CA LEU A 95 6.70 -18.75 5.88
C LEU A 95 7.89 -18.82 6.86
N THR A 96 8.42 -17.68 7.29
CA THR A 96 9.49 -17.64 8.30
C THR A 96 9.04 -18.23 9.63
N LEU A 97 7.79 -17.98 10.05
CA LEU A 97 7.24 -18.56 11.27
C LEU A 97 7.04 -20.08 11.17
N ILE A 98 6.57 -20.57 10.02
CA ILE A 98 6.37 -22.01 9.81
C ILE A 98 7.70 -22.78 9.83
N ARG A 99 8.78 -22.20 9.30
CA ARG A 99 10.12 -22.81 9.28
C ARG A 99 10.83 -22.88 10.65
N GLN A 100 10.22 -22.35 11.70
CA GLN A 100 10.77 -22.39 13.07
C GLN A 100 10.21 -23.57 13.89
N PHE A 101 9.43 -24.45 13.25
CA PHE A 101 8.92 -25.71 13.80
C PHE A 101 9.47 -26.90 13.01
#